data_AF-A0A2M7NDG7-F1
#
_entry.id   AF-A0A2M7NDG7-F1
#
_cell.length_a   1.000
_cell.length_b   1.000
_cell.length_c   1.000
_cell.angle_alpha   90.00
_cell.angle_beta   90.00
_cell.angle_gamma   90.00
#
_symmetry.space_group_name_H-M   'P 1'
#
loop_
_entity.id
_entity.type
_entity.pdbx_description
1 polymer ?
#
loop_
_entity_poly.entity_id
_entity_poly.type
_entity_poly.pdbx_seq_one_letter_code
_entity_poly.pdbx_strand_id
1 'polypeptide(L)'
;MEKRNTQLTQNTDNFCFVCLNDLNHRVNREIRRIQIQFLNTELAEDTEEYSFSIQRNIFLISFSLLFFLFINPVNAQLLSAGFLTQGNYSRIRNLENIRRLAYGVGGFLEIKLKEDWRIRPQLLYNQIGGNIGIERPNVIPLRLHYLENQYSFSYIFEGNYWHYQVSAAVSAAYLWQVKYDNNPSFDLRWATHDFDVGWLVGFGFRYETGGWQWFSTEFRHYWGRNSVFLDRFGFPVRNSVFSVRLAYSFALKMR
;
A
#
# COMPACT_ATOMS: atom_id res chain seq x y z
N MET A 1 -61.77 8.10 -82.25
CA MET A 1 -61.96 7.07 -81.21
C MET A 1 -60.57 6.60 -80.79
N GLU A 2 -59.76 7.36 -80.06
CA GLU A 2 -59.88 7.97 -78.73
C GLU A 2 -59.81 6.98 -77.55
N LYS A 3 -58.57 6.88 -77.03
CA LYS A 3 -58.11 6.79 -75.63
C LYS A 3 -58.86 5.89 -74.63
N ARG A 4 -58.14 4.90 -74.08
CA ARG A 4 -57.88 4.75 -72.63
C ARG A 4 -57.09 3.47 -72.34
N ASN A 5 -55.95 3.60 -71.64
CA ASN A 5 -55.56 2.77 -70.47
C ASN A 5 -54.06 2.91 -70.19
N THR A 6 -53.70 3.84 -69.30
CA THR A 6 -52.41 3.81 -68.60
C THR A 6 -52.51 4.67 -67.35
N GLN A 7 -52.91 4.06 -66.23
CA GLN A 7 -52.76 4.61 -64.87
C GLN A 7 -53.12 3.49 -63.89
N LEU A 8 -52.11 2.76 -63.35
CA LEU A 8 -52.23 1.98 -62.10
C LEU A 8 -50.92 1.24 -61.74
N THR A 9 -49.77 1.92 -61.60
CA THR A 9 -48.56 1.31 -60.99
C THR A 9 -47.60 2.37 -60.41
N GLN A 10 -48.04 3.22 -59.48
CA GLN A 10 -47.13 4.14 -58.76
C GLN A 10 -47.58 4.42 -57.31
N ASN A 11 -47.94 3.41 -56.52
CA ASN A 11 -48.30 3.68 -55.13
C ASN A 11 -48.02 2.58 -54.09
N THR A 12 -46.92 1.83 -54.25
CA THR A 12 -46.49 0.81 -53.26
C THR A 12 -45.14 1.09 -52.61
N ASP A 13 -44.32 1.99 -53.15
CA ASP A 13 -42.92 2.10 -52.73
C ASP A 13 -42.69 3.14 -51.62
N ASN A 14 -43.67 4.00 -51.32
CA ASN A 14 -43.56 5.02 -50.28
C ASN A 14 -43.95 4.53 -48.87
N PHE A 15 -44.56 3.35 -48.75
CA PHE A 15 -45.02 2.86 -47.44
C PHE A 15 -43.91 2.19 -46.62
N CYS A 16 -42.81 1.76 -47.24
CA CYS A 16 -41.74 1.03 -46.56
C CYS A 16 -40.67 1.95 -45.92
N PHE A 17 -40.47 3.15 -46.47
CA PHE A 17 -39.44 4.08 -45.98
C PHE A 17 -39.79 4.74 -44.63
N VAL A 18 -41.08 4.99 -44.38
CA VAL A 18 -41.52 5.61 -43.11
C VAL A 18 -41.35 4.66 -41.93
N CYS A 19 -41.61 3.36 -42.13
CA CYS A 19 -41.44 2.34 -41.09
C CYS A 19 -39.97 2.12 -40.71
N LEU A 20 -39.06 2.20 -41.68
CA LEU A 20 -37.62 2.02 -41.43
C LEU A 20 -37.04 3.15 -40.56
N ASN A 21 -37.47 4.40 -40.81
CA ASN A 21 -37.02 5.56 -40.04
C ASN A 21 -37.53 5.55 -38.59
N ASP A 22 -38.79 5.14 -38.35
CA ASP A 22 -39.31 5.04 -36.97
C ASP A 22 -38.60 3.92 -36.19
N LEU A 23 -38.29 2.79 -36.84
CA LEU A 23 -37.54 1.70 -36.22
C LEU A 23 -36.12 2.14 -35.83
N ASN A 24 -35.42 2.85 -36.72
CA ASN A 24 -34.07 3.32 -36.47
C ASN A 24 -34.02 4.37 -35.35
N HIS A 25 -35.05 5.21 -35.24
CA HIS A 25 -35.17 6.18 -34.16
C HIS A 25 -35.46 5.49 -32.80
N ARG A 26 -36.26 4.42 -32.77
CA ARG A 26 -36.51 3.64 -31.54
C ARG A 26 -35.26 2.91 -31.07
N VAL A 27 -34.53 2.27 -31.97
CA VAL A 27 -33.27 1.57 -31.65
C VAL A 27 -32.23 2.53 -31.09
N ASN A 28 -32.03 3.70 -31.73
CA ASN A 28 -31.09 4.71 -31.21
C ASN A 28 -31.49 5.28 -29.85
N ARG A 29 -32.80 5.35 -29.55
CA ARG A 29 -33.29 5.81 -28.25
C ARG A 29 -33.02 4.79 -27.14
N GLU A 30 -33.18 3.50 -27.43
CA GLU A 30 -32.87 2.43 -26.47
C GLU A 30 -31.36 2.27 -26.25
N ILE A 31 -30.54 2.39 -27.29
CA ILE A 31 -29.06 2.39 -27.16
C ILE A 31 -28.61 3.54 -26.24
N ARG A 32 -29.16 4.75 -26.40
CA ARG A 32 -28.85 5.87 -25.50
C ARG A 32 -29.30 5.62 -24.06
N ARG A 33 -30.46 4.99 -23.85
CA ARG A 33 -30.92 4.64 -22.49
C ARG A 33 -29.98 3.66 -21.81
N ILE A 34 -29.54 2.63 -22.52
CA ILE A 34 -28.59 1.62 -22.00
C ILE A 34 -27.24 2.28 -21.69
N GLN A 35 -26.74 3.15 -22.56
CA GLN A 35 -25.48 3.88 -22.31
C GLN A 35 -25.56 4.79 -21.08
N ILE A 36 -26.68 5.50 -20.90
CA ILE A 36 -26.89 6.36 -19.72
C ILE A 36 -27.01 5.52 -18.44
N GLN A 37 -27.70 4.38 -18.49
CA GLN A 37 -27.78 3.47 -17.34
C GLN A 37 -26.39 2.95 -16.96
N PHE A 38 -25.59 2.52 -17.94
CA PHE A 38 -24.24 1.99 -17.71
C PHE A 38 -23.31 3.04 -17.07
N LEU A 39 -23.30 4.27 -17.60
CA LEU A 39 -22.52 5.38 -17.04
C LEU A 39 -22.94 5.72 -15.61
N ASN A 40 -24.25 5.67 -15.29
CA ASN A 40 -24.73 5.99 -13.95
C ASN A 40 -24.38 4.90 -12.93
N THR A 41 -24.29 3.63 -13.34
CA THR A 41 -23.82 2.55 -12.46
C THR A 41 -22.33 2.65 -12.15
N GLU A 42 -21.47 2.94 -13.14
CA GLU A 42 -20.03 3.13 -12.91
C GLU A 42 -19.77 4.33 -11.99
N LEU A 43 -20.47 5.45 -12.20
CA LEU A 43 -20.37 6.63 -11.33
C LEU A 43 -20.84 6.37 -9.89
N ALA A 44 -21.82 5.49 -9.70
CA ALA A 44 -22.33 5.15 -8.37
C ALA A 44 -21.33 4.27 -7.60
N GLU A 45 -20.75 3.24 -8.24
CA GLU A 45 -19.74 2.38 -7.62
C GLU A 45 -18.47 3.15 -7.23
N ASP A 46 -18.00 4.06 -8.09
CA ASP A 46 -16.82 4.89 -7.82
C ASP A 46 -17.03 5.81 -6.60
N THR A 47 -18.25 6.31 -6.39
CA THR A 47 -18.54 7.21 -5.25
C THR A 47 -18.61 6.49 -3.90
N GLU A 48 -19.08 5.24 -3.87
CA GLU A 48 -19.15 4.46 -2.63
C GLU A 48 -17.76 4.01 -2.16
N GLU A 49 -16.89 3.58 -3.09
CA GLU A 49 -15.54 3.15 -2.77
C GLU A 49 -14.68 4.32 -2.25
N TYR A 50 -14.87 5.52 -2.82
CA TYR A 50 -14.18 6.73 -2.39
C TYR A 50 -14.62 7.18 -0.98
N SER A 51 -15.93 7.12 -0.69
CA SER A 51 -16.48 7.46 0.63
C SER A 51 -15.95 6.53 1.73
N PHE A 52 -15.86 5.23 1.43
CA PHE A 52 -15.33 4.23 2.36
C PHE A 52 -13.83 4.43 2.66
N SER A 53 -13.04 4.78 1.63
CA SER A 53 -11.61 5.09 1.79
C SER A 53 -11.37 6.31 2.67
N ILE A 54 -12.16 7.37 2.50
CA ILE A 54 -12.06 8.61 3.30
C ILE A 54 -12.39 8.33 4.77
N GLN A 55 -13.48 7.60 5.06
CA GLN A 55 -13.85 7.30 6.45
C GLN A 55 -12.79 6.47 7.17
N ARG A 56 -12.15 5.51 6.48
CA ARG A 56 -11.05 4.71 7.04
C ARG A 56 -9.83 5.56 7.38
N ASN A 57 -9.48 6.52 6.52
CA ASN A 57 -8.35 7.42 6.74
C ASN A 57 -8.61 8.39 7.90
N ILE A 58 -9.84 8.93 8.00
CA ILE A 58 -10.24 9.78 9.14
C ILE A 58 -10.12 8.99 10.45
N PHE A 59 -10.61 7.75 10.49
CA PHE A 59 -10.54 6.92 11.69
C PHE A 59 -9.08 6.65 12.14
N LEU A 60 -8.18 6.35 11.20
CA LEU A 60 -6.76 6.12 11.50
C LEU A 60 -6.05 7.40 11.99
N ILE A 61 -6.36 8.56 11.40
CA ILE A 61 -5.84 9.85 11.84
C ILE A 61 -6.37 10.21 13.24
N SER A 62 -7.67 10.01 13.48
CA SER A 62 -8.27 10.26 14.80
C SER A 62 -7.72 9.32 15.86
N PHE A 63 -7.50 8.05 15.55
CA PHE A 63 -6.95 7.07 16.48
C PHE A 63 -5.48 7.38 16.83
N SER A 64 -4.68 7.81 15.84
CA SER A 64 -3.30 8.24 16.09
C SER A 64 -3.25 9.52 16.92
N LEU A 65 -4.10 10.52 16.64
CA LEU A 65 -4.23 11.73 17.47
C LEU A 65 -4.66 11.41 18.91
N LEU A 66 -5.65 10.54 19.09
CA LEU A 66 -6.10 10.10 20.42
C LEU A 66 -4.98 9.37 21.17
N PHE A 67 -4.22 8.50 20.50
CA PHE A 67 -3.06 7.85 21.11
C PHE A 67 -2.04 8.87 21.62
N PHE A 68 -1.77 9.96 20.88
CA PHE A 68 -0.89 11.03 21.36
C PHE A 68 -1.47 11.84 22.52
N LEU A 69 -2.80 12.01 22.58
CA LEU A 69 -3.47 12.77 23.64
C LEU A 69 -3.51 12.01 24.98
N PHE A 70 -3.55 10.67 24.97
CA PHE A 70 -3.55 9.85 26.20
C PHE A 70 -2.16 9.63 26.82
N ILE A 71 -1.08 10.14 26.22
CA ILE A 71 0.30 9.90 26.71
C ILE A 71 0.78 10.96 27.74
N ASN A 72 0.01 12.02 28.02
CA ASN A 72 0.38 12.98 29.06
C ASN A 72 -0.48 12.78 30.33
N PRO A 73 0.11 12.55 31.53
CA PRO A 73 1.45 12.98 31.96
C PRO A 73 2.29 11.80 32.50
N VAL A 74 3.13 11.19 31.67
CA VAL A 74 4.24 10.39 32.19
C VAL A 74 5.39 11.34 32.49
N ASN A 75 5.55 11.67 33.77
CA ASN A 75 6.63 12.50 34.28
C ASN A 75 8.00 12.01 33.74
N ALA A 76 8.70 12.92 33.05
CA ALA A 76 10.09 12.79 32.58
C ALA A 76 10.43 11.49 31.80
N GLN A 77 9.78 11.26 30.66
CA GLN A 77 10.26 10.26 29.71
C GLN A 77 11.48 10.81 28.95
N LEU A 78 12.62 10.13 29.11
CA LEU A 78 13.79 10.40 28.27
C LEU A 78 13.42 10.14 26.81
N LEU A 79 13.59 11.17 25.98
CA LEU A 79 13.21 11.19 24.58
C LEU A 79 14.48 11.28 23.72
N SER A 80 14.51 10.48 22.67
CA SER A 80 15.56 10.53 21.65
C SER A 80 14.95 10.49 20.26
N ALA A 81 15.65 11.05 19.29
CA ALA A 81 15.28 11.01 17.90
C ALA A 81 16.43 10.43 17.10
N GLY A 82 16.16 9.99 15.88
CA GLY A 82 17.20 9.41 15.07
C GLY A 82 16.79 9.11 13.66
N PHE A 83 17.76 8.60 12.92
CA PHE A 83 17.59 8.10 11.58
C PHE A 83 17.92 6.61 11.54
N LEU A 84 17.30 5.91 10.60
CA LEU A 84 17.55 4.51 10.38
C LEU A 84 17.61 4.20 8.90
N THR A 85 18.37 3.17 8.56
CA THR A 85 18.41 2.55 7.25
C THR A 85 18.19 1.05 7.40
N GLN A 86 17.70 0.38 6.36
CA GLN A 86 17.59 -1.07 6.37
C GLN A 86 17.86 -1.65 4.98
N GLY A 87 18.58 -2.76 4.94
CA GLY A 87 18.67 -3.64 3.77
C GLY A 87 17.60 -4.72 3.88
N ASN A 88 16.78 -4.86 2.84
CA ASN A 88 15.67 -5.78 2.79
C ASN A 88 15.98 -6.95 1.86
N TYR A 89 15.68 -8.17 2.31
CA TYR A 89 15.64 -9.37 1.50
C TYR A 89 14.21 -9.90 1.49
N SER A 90 13.48 -9.51 0.46
CA SER A 90 12.02 -9.64 0.37
C SER A 90 11.60 -10.70 -0.64
N ARG A 91 10.47 -11.37 -0.36
CA ARG A 91 9.70 -12.14 -1.34
C ARG A 91 8.22 -11.90 -1.14
N ILE A 92 7.47 -12.12 -2.21
CA ILE A 92 6.02 -12.18 -2.20
C ILE A 92 5.61 -13.65 -2.05
N ARG A 93 5.04 -14.05 -0.92
CA ARG A 93 4.62 -15.44 -0.64
C ARG A 93 3.45 -15.84 -1.53
N ASN A 94 3.34 -17.14 -1.77
CA ASN A 94 2.31 -17.77 -2.60
C ASN A 94 2.37 -17.39 -4.09
N LEU A 95 3.45 -16.74 -4.52
CA LEU A 95 3.77 -16.52 -5.93
C LEU A 95 5.11 -17.19 -6.22
N GLU A 96 5.27 -17.76 -7.41
CA GLU A 96 6.58 -18.20 -7.88
C GLU A 96 7.47 -16.97 -8.11
N ASN A 97 8.42 -16.77 -7.21
CA ASN A 97 9.34 -15.68 -7.28
C ASN A 97 10.67 -15.95 -6.61
N ILE A 98 11.65 -15.14 -7.00
CA ILE A 98 12.96 -15.09 -6.39
C ILE A 98 12.98 -13.93 -5.38
N ARG A 99 13.70 -14.13 -4.27
CA ARG A 99 13.92 -13.06 -3.30
C ARG A 99 14.69 -11.91 -3.92
N ARG A 100 14.37 -10.69 -3.52
CA ARG A 100 14.97 -9.46 -4.03
C ARG A 100 15.61 -8.65 -2.90
N LEU A 101 16.77 -8.09 -3.20
CA LEU A 101 17.40 -7.05 -2.38
C LEU A 101 16.74 -5.70 -2.63
N ALA A 102 16.38 -5.03 -1.55
CA ALA A 102 15.82 -3.69 -1.56
C ALA A 102 16.30 -2.93 -0.32
N TYR A 103 15.83 -1.70 -0.11
CA TYR A 103 16.30 -0.86 0.98
C TYR A 103 15.16 -0.04 1.58
N GLY A 104 15.37 0.46 2.79
CA GLY A 104 14.51 1.44 3.42
C GLY A 104 15.34 2.48 4.16
N VAL A 105 14.77 3.68 4.31
CA VAL A 105 15.37 4.80 5.03
C VAL A 105 14.27 5.58 5.73
N GLY A 106 14.55 6.08 6.92
CA GLY A 106 13.54 6.78 7.70
C GLY A 106 14.07 7.43 8.95
N GLY A 107 13.12 7.93 9.74
CA GLY A 107 13.36 8.53 11.04
C GLY A 107 12.54 7.87 12.13
N PHE A 108 12.91 8.12 13.37
CA PHE A 108 12.18 7.63 14.52
C PHE A 108 12.25 8.59 15.71
N LEU A 109 11.29 8.43 16.60
CA LEU A 109 11.36 8.90 17.98
C LEU A 109 11.38 7.68 18.89
N GLU A 110 12.21 7.70 19.92
CA GLU A 110 12.26 6.65 20.93
C GLU A 110 11.99 7.26 22.30
N ILE A 111 11.07 6.61 23.02
CA ILE A 111 10.56 7.01 24.32
C ILE A 111 10.91 5.92 25.32
N LYS A 112 11.53 6.31 26.45
CA LYS A 112 11.72 5.41 27.59
C LYS A 112 10.43 5.21 28.37
N LEU A 113 10.02 3.96 28.53
CA LEU A 113 8.89 3.63 29.40
C LEU A 113 9.35 3.17 30.78
N LYS A 114 10.38 2.32 30.83
CA LYS A 114 11.06 1.81 32.04
C LYS A 114 12.56 1.69 31.76
N GLU A 115 13.36 1.24 32.72
CA GLU A 115 14.81 1.04 32.58
C GLU A 115 15.19 0.33 31.28
N ASP A 116 14.49 -0.74 30.93
CA ASP A 116 14.81 -1.59 29.77
C ASP A 116 13.79 -1.50 28.62
N TRP A 117 12.58 -1.03 28.90
CA TRP A 117 11.50 -0.99 27.92
C TRP A 117 11.50 0.34 27.15
N ARG A 118 11.35 0.23 25.82
CA ARG A 118 11.27 1.36 24.89
C ARG A 118 10.07 1.21 23.97
N ILE A 119 9.44 2.33 23.63
CA ILE A 119 8.53 2.42 22.50
C ILE A 119 9.11 3.37 21.45
N ARG A 120 8.95 3.02 20.18
CA ARG A 120 9.55 3.76 19.08
C ARG A 120 8.61 3.83 17.88
N PRO A 121 7.85 4.94 17.72
CA PRO A 121 7.20 5.27 16.45
C PRO A 121 8.25 5.65 15.40
N GLN A 122 8.01 5.21 14.17
CA GLN A 122 8.96 5.31 13.06
C GLN A 122 8.19 5.61 11.77
N LEU A 123 8.79 6.44 10.93
CA LEU A 123 8.32 6.70 9.57
C LEU A 123 9.44 6.34 8.60
N LEU A 124 9.15 5.44 7.66
CA LEU A 124 10.12 4.92 6.71
C LEU A 124 9.60 5.03 5.29
N TYR A 125 10.46 5.43 4.37
CA TYR A 125 10.32 5.02 2.99
C TYR A 125 10.92 3.63 2.85
N ASN A 126 10.13 2.67 2.39
CA ASN A 126 10.54 1.27 2.33
C ASN A 126 10.30 0.70 0.92
N GLN A 127 11.37 0.24 0.28
CA GLN A 127 11.28 -0.52 -0.95
C GLN A 127 11.30 -2.00 -0.62
N ILE A 128 10.27 -2.72 -1.09
CA ILE A 128 10.17 -4.19 -1.01
C ILE A 128 9.73 -4.72 -2.38
N GLY A 129 9.47 -6.02 -2.47
CA GLY A 129 8.89 -6.63 -3.66
C GLY A 129 9.39 -8.04 -3.90
N GLY A 130 9.43 -8.43 -5.16
CA GLY A 130 9.79 -9.78 -5.57
C GLY A 130 10.13 -9.83 -7.05
N ASN A 131 10.87 -10.86 -7.41
CA ASN A 131 11.24 -11.12 -8.79
C ASN A 131 10.26 -12.17 -9.34
N ILE A 132 9.20 -11.73 -10.04
CA ILE A 132 8.13 -12.62 -10.55
C ILE A 132 8.70 -13.56 -11.61
N GLY A 133 8.48 -14.86 -11.47
CA GLY A 133 8.99 -15.89 -12.36
C GLY A 133 9.85 -16.93 -11.63
N ILE A 134 10.03 -18.08 -12.27
CA ILE A 134 10.64 -19.28 -11.66
C ILE A 134 12.16 -19.27 -11.83
N GLU A 135 12.66 -18.94 -13.02
CA GLU A 135 14.10 -19.00 -13.36
C GLU A 135 14.52 -17.86 -14.28
N ARG A 136 15.79 -17.42 -14.14
CA ARG A 136 16.40 -16.43 -15.04
C ARG A 136 16.58 -17.04 -16.45
N PRO A 137 16.36 -16.28 -17.54
CA PRO A 137 16.24 -14.83 -17.62
C PRO A 137 14.80 -14.28 -17.53
N ASN A 138 13.78 -15.14 -17.45
CA ASN A 138 12.36 -14.76 -17.56
C ASN A 138 11.76 -14.13 -16.29
N VAL A 139 12.62 -13.53 -15.48
CA VAL A 139 12.25 -12.95 -14.19
C VAL A 139 11.91 -11.49 -14.40
N ILE A 140 10.70 -11.10 -14.01
CA ILE A 140 10.23 -9.72 -14.07
C ILE A 140 10.34 -9.12 -12.65
N PRO A 141 11.32 -8.24 -12.40
CA PRO A 141 11.47 -7.61 -11.11
C PRO A 141 10.33 -6.63 -10.82
N LEU A 142 9.59 -6.87 -9.75
CA LEU A 142 8.55 -5.99 -9.22
C LEU A 142 9.07 -5.25 -7.98
N ARG A 143 9.01 -3.92 -8.01
CA ARG A 143 9.32 -3.04 -6.88
C ARG A 143 8.04 -2.44 -6.34
N LEU A 144 7.86 -2.57 -5.04
CA LEU A 144 6.79 -1.93 -4.28
C LEU A 144 7.43 -0.87 -3.39
N HIS A 145 7.01 0.37 -3.57
CA HIS A 145 7.50 1.51 -2.81
C HIS A 145 6.45 1.91 -1.79
N TYR A 146 6.78 1.80 -0.51
CA TYR A 146 5.87 2.10 0.59
C TYR A 146 6.33 3.31 1.39
N LEU A 147 5.35 4.07 1.87
CA LEU A 147 5.49 4.95 3.02
C LEU A 147 4.94 4.21 4.24
N GLU A 148 5.82 3.83 5.14
CA GLU A 148 5.55 2.89 6.21
C GLU A 148 5.64 3.57 7.58
N ASN A 149 4.55 3.44 8.35
CA ASN A 149 4.51 3.82 9.76
C ASN A 149 4.67 2.55 10.59
N GLN A 150 5.70 2.50 11.44
CA GLN A 150 5.93 1.39 12.35
C GLN A 150 5.88 1.86 13.80
N TYR A 151 5.28 1.04 14.66
CA TYR A 151 5.30 1.24 16.11
C TYR A 151 5.98 0.02 16.73
N SER A 152 7.22 0.19 17.19
CA SER A 152 7.97 -0.89 17.82
C SER A 152 8.02 -0.75 19.33
N PHE A 153 7.96 -1.89 19.99
CA PHE A 153 8.20 -2.07 21.41
C PHE A 153 9.43 -2.95 21.58
N SER A 154 10.41 -2.47 22.34
CA SER A 154 11.70 -3.14 22.49
C SER A 154 12.05 -3.33 23.95
N TYR A 155 12.67 -4.47 24.25
CA TYR A 155 13.33 -4.74 25.52
C TYR A 155 14.84 -4.73 25.29
N ILE A 156 15.55 -3.95 26.10
CA ILE A 156 17.00 -3.80 26.07
C ILE A 156 17.56 -4.55 27.27
N PHE A 157 18.43 -5.53 27.03
CA PHE A 157 19.08 -6.25 28.10
C PHE A 157 20.19 -5.39 28.73
N GLU A 158 20.41 -5.56 30.03
CA GLU A 158 21.49 -4.90 30.75
C GLU A 158 22.86 -5.22 30.14
N GLY A 159 23.73 -4.20 30.15
CA GLY A 159 25.06 -4.23 29.57
C GLY A 159 25.79 -2.94 29.91
N ASN A 160 27.11 -2.90 29.73
CA ASN A 160 27.88 -1.69 30.03
C ASN A 160 27.78 -0.66 28.89
N TYR A 161 28.29 -1.04 27.73
CA TYR A 161 28.21 -0.24 26.50
C TYR A 161 27.45 -0.96 25.40
N TRP A 162 27.52 -2.30 25.38
CA TRP A 162 26.84 -3.16 24.43
C TRP A 162 25.66 -3.83 25.10
N HIS A 163 24.50 -3.66 24.51
CA HIS A 163 23.24 -4.22 24.97
C HIS A 163 22.65 -5.09 23.88
N TYR A 164 22.18 -6.28 24.25
CA TYR A 164 21.29 -7.03 23.38
C TYR A 164 19.92 -6.35 23.37
N GLN A 165 19.19 -6.44 22.27
CA GLN A 165 17.81 -5.98 22.21
C GLN A 165 16.94 -6.98 21.47
N VAL A 166 15.69 -7.10 21.91
CA VAL A 166 14.62 -7.77 21.17
C VAL A 166 13.50 -6.77 20.93
N SER A 167 12.90 -6.82 19.74
CA SER A 167 11.83 -5.92 19.34
C SER A 167 10.65 -6.68 18.76
N ALA A 168 9.45 -6.17 19.02
CA ALA A 168 8.26 -6.50 18.28
C ALA A 168 7.65 -5.19 17.74
N ALA A 169 7.03 -5.22 16.57
CA ALA A 169 6.40 -4.04 16.01
C ALA A 169 5.15 -4.38 15.21
N VAL A 170 4.26 -3.41 15.12
CA VAL A 170 3.18 -3.38 14.13
C VAL A 170 3.52 -2.35 13.07
N SER A 171 3.09 -2.60 11.85
CA SER A 171 3.35 -1.74 10.70
C SER A 171 2.10 -1.54 9.87
N ALA A 172 1.93 -0.30 9.40
CA ALA A 172 0.99 0.09 8.37
C ALA A 172 1.75 0.80 7.26
N ALA A 173 1.73 0.23 6.06
CA ALA A 173 2.47 0.67 4.90
C ALA A 173 1.49 1.10 3.80
N TYR A 174 1.56 2.37 3.40
CA TYR A 174 0.83 2.90 2.26
C TYR A 174 1.67 2.75 0.99
N LEU A 175 1.10 2.13 -0.04
CA LEU A 175 1.73 1.88 -1.32
C LEU A 175 1.77 3.17 -2.14
N TRP A 176 2.97 3.72 -2.29
CA TRP A 176 3.20 4.94 -3.04
C TRP A 176 3.31 4.68 -4.54
N GLN A 177 4.07 3.65 -4.95
CA GLN A 177 4.36 3.30 -6.34
C GLN A 177 4.60 1.81 -6.52
N VAL A 178 4.18 1.26 -7.68
CA VAL A 178 4.53 -0.10 -8.10
C VAL A 178 5.20 -0.07 -9.45
N LYS A 179 6.47 -0.48 -9.54
CA LYS A 179 7.24 -0.39 -10.78
C LYS A 179 7.86 -1.73 -11.17
N TYR A 180 7.94 -1.98 -12.47
CA TYR A 180 8.80 -3.00 -13.03
C TYR A 180 10.17 -2.41 -13.36
N ASP A 181 11.29 -3.12 -13.10
CA ASP A 181 12.61 -2.57 -13.45
C ASP A 181 12.77 -2.38 -14.97
N ASN A 182 12.12 -3.25 -15.75
CA ASN A 182 12.22 -3.23 -17.22
C ASN A 182 11.33 -2.17 -17.87
N ASN A 183 10.37 -1.60 -17.13
CA ASN A 183 9.51 -0.53 -17.61
C ASN A 183 9.14 0.40 -16.45
N PRO A 184 10.03 1.36 -16.10
CA PRO A 184 9.82 2.25 -14.96
C PRO A 184 8.66 3.23 -15.14
N SER A 185 8.15 3.37 -16.37
CA SER A 185 7.02 4.24 -16.70
C SER A 185 5.66 3.56 -16.45
N PHE A 186 5.63 2.23 -16.32
CA PHE A 186 4.39 1.50 -16.09
C PHE A 186 4.16 1.28 -14.59
N ASP A 187 3.11 1.92 -14.06
CA ASP A 187 2.69 1.77 -12.67
C ASP A 187 1.58 0.71 -12.54
N LEU A 188 1.84 -0.34 -11.77
CA LEU A 188 0.89 -1.44 -11.52
C LEU A 188 0.02 -1.20 -10.27
N ARG A 189 -0.08 0.04 -9.79
CA ARG A 189 -0.96 0.38 -8.65
C ARG A 189 -2.40 -0.08 -8.84
N TRP A 190 -2.96 0.02 -10.05
CA TRP A 190 -4.32 -0.41 -10.38
C TRP A 190 -4.61 -1.91 -10.14
N ALA A 191 -3.59 -2.75 -9.97
CA ALA A 191 -3.75 -4.18 -9.68
C ALA A 191 -3.29 -4.56 -8.26
N THR A 192 -2.93 -3.59 -7.42
CA THR A 192 -2.38 -3.82 -6.09
C THR A 192 -3.18 -3.10 -5.01
N HIS A 193 -3.16 -3.60 -3.78
CA HIS A 193 -3.81 -2.93 -2.66
C HIS A 193 -2.96 -1.73 -2.22
N ASP A 194 -3.61 -0.60 -1.92
CA ASP A 194 -2.94 0.60 -1.44
C ASP A 194 -2.31 0.45 -0.04
N PHE A 195 -2.71 -0.56 0.75
CA PHE A 195 -2.25 -0.72 2.13
C PHE A 195 -1.78 -2.15 2.42
N ASP A 196 -0.57 -2.25 2.97
CA ASP A 196 -0.05 -3.48 3.58
C ASP A 196 0.09 -3.26 5.08
N VAL A 197 -0.46 -4.17 5.87
CA VAL A 197 -0.31 -4.15 7.33
C VAL A 197 0.35 -5.44 7.77
N GLY A 198 1.18 -5.35 8.80
CA GLY A 198 1.93 -6.50 9.24
C GLY A 198 2.51 -6.33 10.62
N TRP A 199 3.18 -7.38 11.05
CA TRP A 199 3.96 -7.37 12.28
C TRP A 199 5.41 -7.70 11.97
N LEU A 200 6.28 -7.26 12.86
CA LEU A 200 7.71 -7.51 12.81
C LEU A 200 8.17 -8.03 14.16
N VAL A 201 9.14 -8.93 14.12
CA VAL A 201 9.97 -9.21 15.29
C VAL A 201 11.42 -9.07 14.89
N GLY A 202 12.26 -8.69 15.83
CA GLY A 202 13.68 -8.55 15.60
C GLY A 202 14.51 -8.78 16.84
N PHE A 203 15.78 -9.03 16.61
CA PHE A 203 16.80 -9.09 17.64
C PHE A 203 18.04 -8.36 17.14
N GLY A 204 18.82 -7.80 18.05
CA GLY A 204 19.92 -6.96 17.66
C GLY A 204 20.84 -6.58 18.81
N PHE A 205 21.73 -5.65 18.51
CA PHE A 205 22.71 -5.09 19.41
C PHE A 205 22.61 -3.58 19.38
N ARG A 206 22.80 -2.97 20.54
CA ARG A 206 22.84 -1.53 20.72
C ARG A 206 24.14 -1.16 21.45
N TYR A 207 24.82 -0.15 20.94
CA TYR A 207 25.96 0.48 21.56
C TYR A 207 25.55 1.85 22.09
N GLU A 208 25.59 2.05 23.41
CA GLU A 208 25.22 3.32 24.05
C GLU A 208 26.48 4.12 24.42
N THR A 209 26.60 5.34 23.91
CA THR A 209 27.75 6.23 24.17
C THR A 209 27.52 7.20 25.34
N GLY A 210 26.38 7.06 26.03
CA GLY A 210 25.94 7.98 27.08
C GLY A 210 25.04 9.09 26.55
N GLY A 211 24.31 9.73 27.46
CA GLY A 211 23.42 10.84 27.14
C GLY A 211 22.38 10.50 26.06
N TRP A 212 21.81 9.28 26.08
CA TRP A 212 20.77 8.82 25.14
C TRP A 212 21.18 8.84 23.67
N GLN A 213 22.49 8.82 23.41
CA GLN A 213 23.06 8.58 22.11
C GLN A 213 23.42 7.12 21.98
N TRP A 214 22.99 6.52 20.87
CA TRP A 214 23.26 5.11 20.63
C TRP A 214 23.27 4.79 19.15
N PHE A 215 23.98 3.72 18.83
CA PHE A 215 23.96 3.06 17.54
C PHE A 215 23.38 1.66 17.71
N SER A 216 22.55 1.19 16.79
CA SER A 216 22.03 -0.17 16.85
C SER A 216 22.05 -0.87 15.51
N THR A 217 22.29 -2.17 15.54
CA THR A 217 22.04 -3.08 14.42
C THR A 217 20.98 -4.10 14.82
N GLU A 218 20.01 -4.37 13.95
CA GLU A 218 18.91 -5.29 14.24
C GLU A 218 18.59 -6.15 13.02
N PHE A 219 18.46 -7.46 13.23
CA PHE A 219 17.88 -8.38 12.27
C PHE A 219 16.38 -8.50 12.52
N ARG A 220 15.56 -8.33 11.50
CA ARG A 220 14.09 -8.35 11.62
C ARG A 220 13.46 -9.27 10.58
N HIS A 221 12.29 -9.80 10.93
CA HIS A 221 11.40 -10.47 9.98
C HIS A 221 10.04 -9.77 10.01
N TYR A 222 9.62 -9.26 8.87
CA TYR A 222 8.27 -8.73 8.60
C TYR A 222 7.39 -9.81 7.97
N TRP A 223 6.17 -9.93 8.49
CA TRP A 223 5.11 -10.72 7.89
C TRP A 223 3.92 -9.82 7.54
N GLY A 224 3.67 -9.64 6.24
CA GLY A 224 2.48 -8.96 5.76
C GLY A 224 1.23 -9.81 5.98
N ARG A 225 0.14 -9.17 6.41
CA ARG A 225 -1.18 -9.79 6.59
C ARG A 225 -2.04 -9.64 5.34
N ASN A 226 -1.95 -8.49 4.67
CA ASN A 226 -2.76 -8.18 3.50
C ASN A 226 -2.19 -8.83 2.23
N SER A 227 -3.06 -9.07 1.26
CA SER A 227 -2.64 -9.44 -0.08
C SER A 227 -2.05 -8.21 -0.79
N VAL A 228 -0.91 -8.37 -1.47
CA VAL A 228 -0.27 -7.33 -2.29
C VAL A 228 -1.12 -7.01 -3.50
N PHE A 229 -1.70 -8.03 -4.14
CA PHE A 229 -2.56 -7.88 -5.30
C PHE A 229 -4.03 -7.90 -4.89
N LEU A 230 -4.85 -7.14 -5.63
CA LEU A 230 -6.31 -7.33 -5.64
C LEU A 230 -6.61 -8.80 -5.99
N ASP A 231 -7.75 -9.35 -5.57
CA ASP A 231 -8.13 -10.78 -5.61
C ASP A 231 -8.21 -11.41 -7.03
N ARG A 232 -7.14 -11.29 -7.82
CA ARG A 232 -7.00 -11.75 -9.20
C ARG A 232 -6.42 -13.16 -9.30
N PHE A 233 -5.76 -13.62 -8.23
CA PHE A 233 -5.09 -14.93 -8.21
C PHE A 233 -5.91 -16.02 -7.50
N GLY A 234 -7.03 -15.67 -6.86
CA GLY A 234 -7.85 -16.62 -6.08
C GLY A 234 -7.20 -17.10 -4.77
N PHE A 235 -6.02 -16.59 -4.42
CA PHE A 235 -5.33 -16.85 -3.15
C PHE A 235 -4.60 -15.60 -2.66
N PRO A 236 -4.42 -15.43 -1.34
CA PRO A 236 -3.76 -14.25 -0.78
C PRO A 236 -2.25 -14.28 -1.03
N VAL A 237 -1.72 -13.19 -1.56
CA VAL A 237 -0.32 -13.05 -1.96
C VAL A 237 0.37 -12.06 -1.02
N ARG A 238 1.21 -12.51 -0.07
CA ARG A 238 1.63 -11.68 1.08
C ARG A 238 3.13 -11.37 1.09
N ASN A 239 3.52 -10.19 1.54
CA ASN A 239 4.94 -9.85 1.71
C ASN A 239 5.58 -10.62 2.88
N SER A 240 6.83 -11.05 2.68
CA SER A 240 7.71 -11.58 3.72
C SER A 240 9.11 -11.02 3.53
N VAL A 241 9.59 -10.28 4.50
CA VAL A 241 10.84 -9.52 4.37
C VAL A 241 11.75 -9.80 5.56
N PHE A 242 12.95 -10.30 5.28
CA PHE A 242 14.04 -10.27 6.26
C PHE A 242 14.80 -8.96 6.07
N SER A 243 15.15 -8.27 7.15
CA SER A 243 15.92 -7.04 7.04
C SER A 243 17.04 -6.95 8.06
N VAL A 244 18.12 -6.31 7.65
CA VAL A 244 19.18 -5.84 8.53
C VAL A 244 19.03 -4.33 8.63
N ARG A 245 18.78 -3.84 9.83
CA ARG A 245 18.57 -2.42 10.12
C ARG A 245 19.77 -1.85 10.84
N LEU A 246 20.14 -0.64 10.47
CA LEU A 246 21.08 0.21 11.19
C LEU A 246 20.32 1.44 11.66
N ALA A 247 20.53 1.86 12.90
CA ALA A 247 19.92 3.06 13.44
C ALA A 247 20.91 3.82 14.31
N TYR A 248 20.79 5.13 14.29
CA TYR A 248 21.56 6.03 15.13
C TYR A 248 20.62 7.03 15.79
N SER A 249 20.82 7.28 17.07
CA SER A 249 20.01 8.17 17.87
C SER A 249 20.81 9.25 18.56
N PHE A 250 20.18 10.40 18.74
CA PHE A 250 20.63 11.49 19.55
C PHE A 250 19.56 11.90 20.56
N ALA A 251 19.99 12.32 21.75
CA ALA A 251 19.08 12.83 22.76
C ALA A 251 18.36 14.09 22.32
N LEU A 252 17.07 14.16 22.64
CA LEU A 252 16.32 15.39 22.66
C LEU A 252 16.35 15.94 24.08
N LYS A 253 17.06 17.06 24.30
CA LYS A 253 17.01 17.77 25.57
C LYS A 253 15.65 18.45 25.69
N MET A 254 14.77 17.91 26.52
CA MET A 254 13.58 18.64 26.96
C MET A 254 14.01 19.56 28.10
N ARG A 255 13.83 20.87 27.91
CA ARG A 255 14.02 21.89 28.94
C ARG A 255 12.77 22.01 29.79
#